data_AF-A0A1Z4QEB7-F1
#
_entry.id   AF-A0A1Z4QEB7-F1
#
_cell.length_a   1.000
_cell.length_b   1.000
_cell.length_c   1.000
_cell.angle_alpha   90.00
_cell.angle_beta   90.00
_cell.angle_gamma   90.00
#
_symmetry.space_group_name_H-M   'P 1'
#
loop_
_entity.id
_entity.type
_entity.pdbx_description
1 polymer ?
#
loop_
_entity_poly.entity_id
_entity_poly.type
_entity_poly.pdbx_seq_one_letter_code
_entity_poly.pdbx_strand_id
1 'polypeptide(L)'
;MVVLQLLKNKVADKVIAKLAQYSLNLQHSIIAHYVESPAELGERLGSYKGNYYHIDMTLEQMLCFRPLPELANYKTPIANLYLTGAGTHPGGSISGLPGRNCALMFLQSEESIAQKIQDVGESIKSTVTSVFQG
;
A
#
# COMPACT_ATOMS: atom_id res chain seq x y z
N MET A 1 2.14 21.83 21.41
CA MET A 1 1.92 22.31 20.03
C MET A 1 3.09 23.14 19.49
N VAL A 2 3.51 24.23 20.17
CA VAL A 2 4.60 25.11 19.71
C VAL A 2 5.95 24.40 19.50
N VAL A 3 6.35 23.51 20.41
CA VAL A 3 7.62 22.77 20.30
C VAL A 3 7.68 21.88 19.05
N LEU A 4 6.57 21.22 18.70
CA LEU A 4 6.50 20.35 17.52
C LEU A 4 6.62 21.16 16.23
N GLN A 5 6.02 22.35 16.20
CA GLN A 5 6.11 23.28 15.09
C GLN A 5 7.55 23.79 14.87
N LEU A 6 8.27 24.10 15.95
CA LEU A 6 9.67 24.49 15.87
C LEU A 6 10.55 23.33 15.38
N LEU A 7 10.30 22.11 15.89
CA LEU A 7 11.09 20.94 15.54
C LEU A 7 10.94 20.57 14.07
N LYS A 8 9.71 20.53 13.53
CA LYS A 8 9.49 20.15 12.12
C LYS A 8 10.15 21.15 11.17
N ASN A 9 10.07 22.45 11.46
CA ASN A 9 10.72 23.48 10.63
C ASN A 9 12.24 23.38 10.73
N LYS A 10 12.81 23.15 11.92
CA LYS A 10 14.25 22.91 12.08
C LYS A 10 14.75 21.69 11.29
N VAL A 11 13.94 20.64 11.16
CA VAL A 11 14.26 19.48 10.32
C VAL A 11 14.15 19.85 8.83
N ALA A 12 13.11 20.57 8.42
CA ALA A 12 12.95 21.04 7.05
C ALA A 12 14.13 21.92 6.60
N ASP A 13 14.56 22.85 7.44
CA ASP A 13 15.72 23.72 7.17
C ASP A 13 17.00 22.91 6.96
N LYS A 14 17.22 21.85 7.75
CA LYS A 14 18.36 20.93 7.57
C LYS A 14 18.29 20.19 6.23
N VAL A 15 17.11 19.74 5.82
CA VAL A 15 16.91 19.05 4.53
C VAL A 15 17.19 20.02 3.38
N ILE A 16 16.64 21.23 3.42
CA ILE A 16 16.87 22.27 2.42
C ILE A 16 18.36 22.64 2.34
N ALA A 17 19.02 22.84 3.48
CA ALA A 17 20.46 23.13 3.53
C ALA A 17 21.30 22.00 2.91
N LYS A 18 20.90 20.73 3.10
CA LYS A 18 21.57 19.59 2.47
C LYS A 18 21.34 19.56 0.96
N LEU A 19 20.13 19.80 0.50
CA LEU A 19 19.79 19.86 -0.93
C LEU A 19 20.51 21.03 -1.64
N ALA A 20 20.68 22.16 -0.95
CA ALA A 20 21.38 23.33 -1.49
C ALA A 20 22.85 23.07 -1.82
N GLN A 21 23.47 22.03 -1.23
CA GLN A 21 24.83 21.59 -1.61
C GLN A 21 24.89 21.03 -3.05
N TYR A 22 23.76 20.55 -3.58
CA TYR A 22 23.64 19.99 -4.93
C TYR A 22 22.90 20.92 -5.90
N SER A 23 22.06 21.83 -5.40
CA SER A 23 21.35 22.83 -6.19
C SER A 23 21.59 24.22 -5.61
N LEU A 24 22.55 24.94 -6.21
CA LEU A 24 23.07 26.21 -5.69
C LEU A 24 22.02 27.33 -5.67
N ASN A 25 21.04 27.29 -6.57
CA ASN A 25 19.96 28.29 -6.64
C ASN A 25 18.78 27.96 -5.73
N LEU A 26 18.75 26.77 -5.09
CA LEU A 26 17.57 26.27 -4.37
C LEU A 26 17.07 27.26 -3.32
N GLN A 27 17.96 27.78 -2.47
CA GLN A 27 17.57 28.68 -1.38
C GLN A 27 16.92 29.97 -1.87
N HIS A 28 17.34 30.48 -3.03
CA HIS A 28 16.81 31.70 -3.64
C HIS A 28 15.58 31.44 -4.53
N SER A 29 15.25 30.17 -4.79
CA SER A 29 14.16 29.76 -5.68
C SER A 29 12.91 29.29 -4.93
N ILE A 30 12.93 29.28 -3.60
CA ILE A 30 11.78 28.88 -2.78
C ILE A 30 10.78 30.03 -2.69
N ILE A 31 9.60 29.86 -3.27
CA ILE A 31 8.48 30.81 -3.18
C ILE A 31 7.63 30.54 -1.93
N ALA A 32 7.43 29.26 -1.61
CA ALA A 32 6.71 28.79 -0.43
C ALA A 32 7.16 27.37 -0.08
N HIS A 33 6.95 26.96 1.18
CA HIS A 33 7.11 25.57 1.59
C HIS A 33 5.95 25.11 2.48
N TYR A 34 5.69 23.81 2.50
CA TYR A 34 4.75 23.18 3.41
C TYR A 34 5.47 22.01 4.10
N VAL A 35 5.44 21.99 5.42
CA VAL A 35 6.11 20.98 6.24
C VAL A 35 5.05 20.29 7.07
N GLU A 36 4.84 19.01 6.78
CA GLU A 36 3.92 18.14 7.52
C GLU A 36 4.71 17.26 8.48
N SER A 37 4.35 17.31 9.75
CA SER A 37 4.90 16.43 10.79
C SER A 37 4.15 15.09 10.85
N PRO A 38 4.73 14.03 11.44
CA PRO A 38 4.04 12.76 11.64
C PRO A 38 2.72 12.88 12.42
N ALA A 39 2.62 13.83 13.36
CA ALA A 39 1.39 14.06 14.10
C ALA A 39 0.30 14.66 13.19
N GLU A 40 0.65 15.67 12.38
CA GLU A 40 -0.27 16.28 11.40
C GLU A 40 -0.71 15.28 10.33
N LEU A 41 0.21 14.43 9.86
CA LEU A 41 -0.12 13.33 8.95
C LEU A 41 -1.12 12.35 9.60
N GLY A 42 -0.94 12.04 10.89
CA GLY A 42 -1.85 11.21 11.66
C GLY A 42 -3.23 11.85 11.82
N GLU A 43 -3.30 13.15 12.06
CA GLU A 43 -4.56 13.91 12.11
C GLU A 43 -5.26 13.95 10.75
N ARG A 44 -4.51 14.16 9.65
CA ARG A 44 -5.06 14.27 8.30
C ARG A 44 -5.54 12.95 7.71
N LEU A 45 -4.78 11.87 7.92
CA LEU A 45 -5.02 10.57 7.27
C LEU A 45 -5.51 9.46 8.21
N GLY A 46 -5.53 9.69 9.52
CA GLY A 46 -5.76 8.62 10.50
C GLY A 46 -4.60 7.63 10.57
N SER A 47 -3.43 7.97 10.03
CA SER A 47 -2.23 7.13 10.10
C SER A 47 -1.71 7.11 11.54
N TYR A 48 -1.85 5.97 12.22
CA TYR A 48 -1.36 5.81 13.57
C TYR A 48 0.13 6.17 13.68
N LYS A 49 0.46 7.10 14.59
CA LYS A 49 1.80 7.66 14.78
C LYS A 49 2.47 8.23 13.51
N GLY A 50 1.69 8.58 12.48
CA GLY A 50 2.20 9.12 11.22
C GLY A 50 2.92 8.12 10.33
N ASN A 51 2.70 6.81 10.52
CA ASN A 51 3.23 5.80 9.60
C ASN A 51 2.31 5.68 8.38
N TYR A 52 2.76 6.21 7.23
CA TYR A 52 2.00 6.16 5.97
C TYR A 52 1.89 4.74 5.37
N TYR A 53 2.72 3.80 5.83
CA TYR A 53 2.55 2.38 5.54
C TYR A 53 1.58 1.69 6.51
N HIS A 54 1.11 2.35 7.57
CA HIS A 54 0.31 1.81 8.68
C HIS A 54 1.04 0.86 9.64
N ILE A 55 2.02 0.10 9.15
CA ILE A 55 2.88 -0.83 9.92
C ILE A 55 4.32 -0.62 9.45
N ASP A 56 5.32 -0.91 10.29
CA ASP A 56 6.72 -0.69 9.91
C ASP A 56 7.14 -1.56 8.73
N MET A 57 8.19 -1.14 8.04
CA MET A 57 8.77 -1.82 6.88
C MET A 57 10.03 -2.58 7.29
N THR A 58 9.92 -3.40 8.34
CA THR A 58 10.98 -4.31 8.79
C THR A 58 10.83 -5.66 8.07
N LEU A 59 11.90 -6.46 8.02
CA LEU A 59 11.86 -7.77 7.35
C LEU A 59 10.77 -8.69 7.92
N GLU A 60 10.55 -8.61 9.23
CA GLU A 60 9.53 -9.37 9.97
C GLU A 60 8.10 -8.85 9.76
N GLN A 61 7.93 -7.67 9.16
CA GLN A 61 6.63 -7.02 8.90
C GLN A 61 6.40 -6.72 7.42
N MET A 62 7.10 -7.45 6.55
CA MET A 62 7.00 -7.35 5.09
C MET A 62 6.38 -8.62 4.48
N LEU A 63 5.94 -8.50 3.23
CA LEU A 63 5.41 -9.60 2.44
C LEU A 63 4.25 -10.30 3.17
N CYS A 64 4.30 -11.63 3.29
CA CYS A 64 3.23 -12.42 3.90
C CYS A 64 3.14 -12.23 5.42
N PHE A 65 4.09 -11.55 6.05
CA PHE A 65 4.02 -11.21 7.48
C PHE A 65 3.27 -9.89 7.74
N ARG A 66 2.67 -9.29 6.70
CA ARG A 66 1.99 -7.99 6.77
C ARG A 66 0.47 -8.12 6.51
N PRO A 67 -0.41 -7.69 7.44
CA PRO A 67 -0.13 -7.17 8.78
C PRO A 67 0.19 -8.27 9.80
N LEU A 68 -0.38 -9.45 9.58
CA LEU A 68 -0.18 -10.71 10.28
C LEU A 68 -0.33 -11.82 9.22
N PRO A 69 0.37 -12.96 9.35
CA PRO A 69 0.25 -14.08 8.41
C PRO A 69 -1.19 -14.53 8.13
N GLU A 70 -2.04 -14.51 9.15
CA GLU A 70 -3.45 -14.91 9.09
C GLU A 70 -4.30 -13.98 8.21
N LEU A 71 -3.86 -12.73 8.03
CA LEU A 71 -4.56 -11.68 7.28
C LEU A 71 -3.89 -11.37 5.93
N ALA A 72 -2.78 -12.04 5.59
CA ALA A 72 -2.02 -11.79 4.38
C ALA A 72 -2.78 -12.19 3.09
N ASN A 73 -3.84 -12.97 3.23
CA ASN A 73 -4.76 -13.34 2.15
C ASN A 73 -5.93 -12.34 1.97
N TYR A 74 -5.86 -11.16 2.61
CA TYR A 74 -6.85 -10.08 2.55
C TYR A 74 -8.21 -10.40 3.17
N LYS A 75 -8.43 -11.60 3.73
CA LYS A 75 -9.66 -11.96 4.44
C LYS A 75 -9.52 -11.64 5.92
N THR A 76 -10.59 -11.14 6.51
CA THR A 76 -10.66 -10.93 7.97
C THR A 76 -11.47 -12.05 8.63
N PRO A 77 -11.39 -12.21 9.97
CA PRO A 77 -12.28 -13.12 10.71
C PRO A 77 -13.76 -12.72 10.64
N ILE A 78 -14.07 -11.51 10.17
CA ILE A 78 -15.43 -11.02 10.01
C ILE A 78 -15.91 -11.39 8.60
N ALA A 79 -17.05 -12.09 8.54
CA ALA A 79 -17.63 -12.51 7.27
C ALA A 79 -17.87 -11.31 6.34
N ASN A 80 -17.52 -11.47 5.06
CA ASN A 80 -17.66 -10.47 3.99
C ASN A 80 -16.89 -9.15 4.25
N LEU A 81 -15.90 -9.15 5.15
CA LEU A 81 -15.00 -8.03 5.37
C LEU A 81 -13.58 -8.39 4.90
N TYR A 82 -13.06 -7.55 4.01
CA TYR A 82 -11.73 -7.68 3.42
C TYR A 82 -10.83 -6.52 3.84
N LEU A 83 -9.54 -6.79 4.03
CA LEU A 83 -8.56 -5.80 4.43
C LEU A 83 -7.57 -5.55 3.29
N THR A 84 -7.38 -4.27 2.94
CA THR A 84 -6.41 -3.84 1.92
C THR A 84 -5.76 -2.51 2.31
N GLY A 85 -4.73 -2.12 1.57
CA GLY A 85 -4.03 -0.85 1.71
C GLY A 85 -2.53 -1.02 1.92
N ALA A 86 -1.84 0.06 2.28
CA ALA A 86 -0.39 0.02 2.46
C ALA A 86 0.07 -0.86 3.63
N GLY A 87 -0.87 -1.22 4.53
CA GLY A 87 -0.66 -2.08 5.69
C GLY A 87 -0.81 -3.58 5.43
N THR A 88 -1.05 -4.02 4.19
CA THR A 88 -1.26 -5.44 3.86
C THR A 88 -0.21 -5.97 2.88
N HIS A 89 -0.16 -7.30 2.72
CA HIS A 89 0.67 -7.98 1.73
C HIS A 89 0.56 -7.34 0.33
N PRO A 90 1.63 -7.34 -0.49
CA PRO A 90 3.03 -7.64 -0.16
C PRO A 90 3.77 -6.49 0.56
N GLY A 91 3.15 -5.32 0.58
CA GLY A 91 3.74 -4.07 1.04
C GLY A 91 3.04 -2.90 0.36
N GLY A 92 3.12 -1.73 1.01
CA GLY A 92 2.46 -0.52 0.54
C GLY A 92 3.23 0.26 -0.52
N SER A 93 3.02 1.59 -0.51
CA SER A 93 3.42 2.56 -1.55
C SER A 93 2.44 2.59 -2.74
N ILE A 94 2.81 3.31 -3.80
CA ILE A 94 2.00 3.61 -4.99
C ILE A 94 2.01 2.40 -5.96
N SER A 95 2.12 1.17 -5.44
CA SER A 95 2.20 -0.04 -6.28
C SER A 95 0.84 -0.52 -6.77
N GLY A 96 -0.24 -0.23 -6.03
CA GLY A 96 -1.58 -0.76 -6.30
C GLY A 96 -1.74 -2.28 -6.07
N LEU A 97 -0.66 -2.99 -5.71
CA LEU A 97 -0.67 -4.45 -5.53
C LEU A 97 -1.65 -4.91 -4.44
N PRO A 98 -1.69 -4.31 -3.24
CA PRO A 98 -2.62 -4.75 -2.20
C PRO A 98 -4.09 -4.62 -2.61
N GLY A 99 -4.42 -3.54 -3.31
CA GLY A 99 -5.78 -3.30 -3.82
C GLY A 99 -6.17 -4.33 -4.88
N ARG A 100 -5.30 -4.55 -5.88
CA ARG A 100 -5.51 -5.54 -6.94
C ARG A 100 -5.69 -6.94 -6.37
N ASN A 101 -4.82 -7.36 -5.46
CA ASN A 101 -4.86 -8.70 -4.90
C ASN A 101 -6.10 -8.92 -4.01
N CYS A 102 -6.45 -7.92 -3.19
CA CYS A 102 -7.69 -7.96 -2.40
C CYS A 102 -8.93 -8.08 -3.31
N ALA A 103 -8.99 -7.31 -4.40
CA ALA A 103 -10.09 -7.40 -5.37
C ALA A 103 -10.19 -8.79 -6.02
N LEU A 104 -9.06 -9.40 -6.40
CA LEU A 104 -9.04 -10.77 -6.92
C LEU A 104 -9.54 -11.79 -5.88
N MET A 105 -9.14 -11.65 -4.61
CA MET A 105 -9.62 -12.52 -3.54
C MET A 105 -11.11 -12.36 -3.27
N PHE A 106 -11.63 -11.14 -3.36
CA PHE A 106 -13.06 -10.86 -3.28
C PHE A 106 -13.81 -11.55 -4.43
N LEU A 107 -13.41 -11.31 -5.68
CA LEU A 107 -14.08 -11.90 -6.85
C LEU A 107 -14.09 -13.44 -6.79
N GLN A 108 -12.96 -14.05 -6.42
CA GLN A 108 -12.85 -15.50 -6.28
C GLN A 108 -13.77 -16.06 -5.17
N SER A 109 -14.07 -15.25 -4.15
CA SER A 109 -14.96 -15.65 -3.04
C SER A 109 -16.44 -15.61 -3.40
N GLU A 110 -16.83 -14.71 -4.32
CA GLU A 110 -18.21 -14.54 -4.80
C GLU A 110 -18.59 -15.55 -5.90
N GLU A 111 -17.60 -16.10 -6.60
CA GLU A 111 -17.82 -17.11 -7.64
C GLU A 111 -18.48 -18.38 -7.10
N SER A 112 -19.69 -18.65 -7.59
CA SER A 112 -20.42 -19.90 -7.38
C SER A 112 -19.64 -21.10 -7.90
N ILE A 113 -19.78 -22.24 -7.22
CA ILE A 113 -19.18 -23.53 -7.63
C ILE A 113 -19.61 -23.90 -9.06
N ALA A 114 -20.85 -23.57 -9.46
CA ALA A 114 -21.34 -23.82 -10.80
C ALA A 114 -20.54 -23.04 -11.87
N GLN A 115 -20.24 -21.76 -11.59
CA GLN A 115 -19.46 -20.91 -12.48
C GLN A 115 -18.04 -21.46 -12.64
N LYS A 116 -17.40 -21.85 -11.53
CA LYS A 116 -16.06 -22.46 -11.55
C LYS A 116 -16.00 -23.74 -12.38
N ILE A 117 -17.00 -24.62 -12.26
CA ILE A 117 -17.08 -25.86 -13.05
C ILE A 117 -17.22 -25.54 -14.54
N GLN A 118 -18.06 -24.56 -14.88
CA GLN A 118 -18.26 -24.13 -16.27
C GLN A 118 -16.96 -23.56 -16.85
N ASP A 119 -16.31 -22.64 -16.16
CA ASP A 119 -15.07 -21.98 -16.61
C ASP A 119 -13.93 -23.00 -16.82
N VAL A 120 -13.80 -23.98 -15.93
CA VAL A 120 -12.85 -25.10 -16.08
C VAL A 120 -13.16 -25.93 -17.33
N GLY A 121 -14.44 -26.25 -17.55
CA GLY A 121 -14.87 -26.99 -18.75
C GLY A 121 -14.54 -26.27 -20.05
N GLU A 122 -14.79 -24.96 -20.10
CA GLU A 122 -14.48 -24.10 -21.26
C GLU A 122 -12.96 -23.98 -21.49
N SER A 123 -12.16 -23.83 -20.42
CA SER A 123 -10.70 -23.76 -20.51
C SER A 123 -10.08 -25.08 -20.98
N ILE A 124 -10.60 -26.23 -20.56
CA ILE A 124 -10.13 -27.54 -21.06
C ILE A 124 -10.48 -27.68 -22.53
N LYS A 125 -11.72 -27.33 -22.92
CA LYS A 125 -12.16 -27.41 -24.32
C LYS A 125 -11.33 -26.53 -25.24
N SER A 126 -11.00 -25.31 -24.83
CA SER A 126 -10.17 -24.39 -25.63
C SER A 126 -8.72 -24.89 -25.75
N THR A 127 -8.16 -25.46 -24.68
CA THR A 127 -6.82 -26.05 -24.67
C THR A 127 -6.74 -27.25 -25.60
N VAL A 128 -7.70 -28.18 -25.49
CA VAL A 128 -7.83 -29.34 -26.39
C VAL A 128 -7.95 -28.88 -27.84
N THR A 129 -8.83 -27.91 -28.10
CA THR A 129 -9.03 -27.38 -29.46
C THR A 129 -7.73 -26.77 -30.02
N SER A 130 -6.99 -26.00 -29.22
CA SER A 130 -5.71 -25.41 -29.62
C SER A 130 -4.62 -26.45 -29.90
N VAL A 131 -4.61 -27.58 -29.18
CA VAL A 131 -3.64 -28.67 -29.37
C VAL A 131 -3.96 -29.53 -30.59
N PHE A 132 -5.24 -29.71 -30.93
CA PHE A 132 -5.66 -30.55 -32.06
C PHE A 132 -5.94 -29.77 -33.34
N GLN A 133 -5.95 -28.43 -33.32
CA GLN A 133 -6.09 -27.55 -34.49
C GLN A 133 -4.78 -26.83 -34.87
N GLY A 134 -3.65 -27.18 -34.24
CA GLY A 134 -2.30 -26.72 -34.58
C GLY A 134 -1.51 -27.70 -35.43
#